data_AF-A0A061P4M6-F1
#
_entry.id   AF-A0A061P4M6-F1
#
_cell.length_a   1.000
_cell.length_b   1.000
_cell.length_c   1.000
_cell.angle_alpha   90.00
_cell.angle_beta   90.00
_cell.angle_gamma   90.00
#
_symmetry.space_group_name_H-M   'P 1'
#
loop_
_entity.id
_entity.type
_entity.pdbx_description
1 polymer ?
#
loop_
_entity_poly.entity_id
_entity_poly.type
_entity_poly.pdbx_seq_one_letter_code
_entity_poly.pdbx_strand_id
1 'polypeptide(L)'
;MELLHGDATELPFADESFHVVTIGFGLRNVPDPKKALQEILRVLKPGGQVLCLETSHPENVLFKPFYSVYFKQVMPRLGRWVAGSGKEYQWLYDSTATFPKKKELAEWFVDSGFVDVNYRSYAGGAAAGHWGFKRSVLRMQSMNKLKTILEMIKFEHTVFALPFAFLGAILGSFC
;
A
#
# COMPACT_ATOMS: atom_id res chain seq x y z
N MET A 1 23.23 -10.23 11.57
CA MET A 1 21.88 -10.61 11.10
C MET A 1 21.37 -11.63 12.08
N GLU A 2 20.27 -11.34 12.76
CA GLU A 2 19.63 -12.23 13.72
C GLU A 2 18.45 -12.93 13.02
N LEU A 3 18.27 -14.22 13.25
CA LEU A 3 17.20 -15.01 12.67
C LEU A 3 16.38 -15.59 13.81
N LEU A 4 15.07 -15.38 13.75
CA LEU A 4 14.10 -15.84 14.73
C LEU A 4 13.00 -16.62 14.02
N HIS A 5 12.57 -17.71 14.63
CA HIS A 5 11.38 -18.42 14.19
C HIS A 5 10.14 -17.71 14.75
N GLY A 6 9.14 -17.45 13.92
CA GLY A 6 7.89 -16.80 14.33
C GLY A 6 6.79 -16.94 13.30
N ASP A 7 5.55 -16.73 13.74
CA ASP A 7 4.35 -16.68 12.90
C ASP A 7 4.16 -15.25 12.38
N ALA A 8 3.98 -15.08 11.07
CA ALA A 8 3.74 -13.77 10.47
C ALA A 8 2.43 -13.10 10.93
N THR A 9 1.52 -13.89 11.50
CA THR A 9 0.25 -13.43 12.08
C THR A 9 0.29 -13.23 13.59
N GLU A 10 1.45 -13.47 14.22
CA GLU A 10 1.70 -13.25 15.65
C GLU A 10 3.22 -13.04 15.88
N LEU A 11 3.70 -11.86 15.48
CA LEU A 11 5.14 -11.57 15.51
C LEU A 11 5.64 -11.47 16.96
N PRO A 12 6.78 -12.10 17.32
CA PRO A 12 7.31 -12.13 18.69
C PRO A 12 8.05 -10.83 19.07
N PHE A 13 7.45 -9.69 18.74
CA PHE A 13 7.98 -8.35 19.00
C PHE A 13 6.92 -7.50 19.70
N ALA A 14 7.38 -6.57 20.54
CA ALA A 14 6.50 -5.59 21.14
C ALA A 14 5.93 -4.63 20.08
N ASP A 15 4.82 -3.97 20.42
CA ASP A 15 4.27 -2.88 19.62
C ASP A 15 5.33 -1.82 19.37
N GLU A 16 5.31 -1.21 18.20
CA GLU A 16 6.14 -0.03 17.89
C GLU A 16 7.66 -0.29 18.00
N SER A 17 8.08 -1.50 17.67
CA SER A 17 9.50 -1.90 17.71
C SER A 17 10.29 -1.40 16.50
N PHE A 18 9.69 -1.32 15.31
CA PHE A 18 10.41 -1.13 14.05
C PHE A 18 10.06 0.18 13.34
N HIS A 19 11.05 0.79 12.69
CA HIS A 19 10.84 1.93 11.80
C HIS A 19 10.40 1.48 10.40
N VAL A 20 10.91 0.33 9.94
CA VAL A 20 10.63 -0.23 8.62
C VAL A 20 10.42 -1.73 8.74
N VAL A 21 9.39 -2.25 8.07
CA VAL A 21 9.14 -3.69 7.92
C VAL A 21 9.02 -4.02 6.44
N THR A 22 9.70 -5.07 6.01
CA THR A 22 9.65 -5.54 4.62
C THR A 22 9.14 -6.97 4.55
N ILE A 23 8.38 -7.28 3.51
CA ILE A 23 7.98 -8.66 3.18
C ILE A 23 8.08 -8.86 1.67
N GLY A 24 8.84 -9.86 1.24
CA GLY A 24 9.10 -10.13 -0.17
C GLY A 24 8.69 -11.54 -0.53
N PHE A 25 7.73 -11.68 -1.44
CA PHE A 25 7.22 -12.95 -1.95
C PHE A 25 6.76 -13.94 -0.86
N GLY A 26 6.39 -13.43 0.31
CA GLY A 26 5.97 -14.22 1.47
C GLY A 26 4.50 -14.05 1.83
N LEU A 27 3.89 -12.90 1.51
CA LEU A 27 2.57 -12.54 2.02
C LEU A 27 1.48 -13.47 1.46
N ARG A 28 1.62 -13.90 0.20
CA ARG A 28 0.69 -14.85 -0.44
C ARG A 28 0.69 -16.24 0.18
N ASN A 29 1.72 -16.58 0.96
CA ASN A 29 1.86 -17.88 1.61
C ASN A 29 1.29 -17.89 3.03
N VAL A 30 0.89 -16.72 3.55
CA VAL A 30 0.29 -16.62 4.88
C VAL A 30 -1.20 -16.99 4.77
N PRO A 31 -1.72 -17.90 5.62
CA PRO A 31 -3.13 -18.30 5.58
C PRO A 31 -4.12 -17.13 5.75
N ASP A 32 -3.77 -16.16 6.61
CA ASP A 32 -4.49 -14.89 6.76
C ASP A 32 -3.55 -13.70 6.49
N PRO A 33 -3.44 -13.26 5.22
CA PRO A 33 -2.59 -12.13 4.86
C PRO A 33 -3.02 -10.81 5.52
N LYS A 34 -4.32 -10.62 5.78
CA LYS A 34 -4.84 -9.39 6.39
C LYS A 34 -4.42 -9.30 7.85
N LYS A 35 -4.49 -10.41 8.59
CA LYS A 35 -3.95 -10.49 9.95
C LYS A 35 -2.43 -10.24 9.98
N ALA A 36 -1.68 -10.75 9.01
CA ALA A 36 -0.25 -10.42 8.90
C ALA A 36 0.00 -8.93 8.64
N LEU A 37 -0.81 -8.27 7.80
CA LEU A 37 -0.71 -6.82 7.60
C LEU A 37 -1.01 -6.03 8.90
N GLN A 38 -1.99 -6.47 9.68
CA GLN A 38 -2.30 -5.88 10.99
C GLN A 38 -1.14 -6.07 11.98
N GLU A 39 -0.51 -7.25 11.99
CA GLU A 39 0.67 -7.50 12.81
C GLU A 39 1.87 -6.65 12.40
N ILE A 40 2.11 -6.50 11.10
CA ILE A 40 3.13 -5.57 10.59
C ILE A 40 2.82 -4.14 11.05
N LEU A 41 1.56 -3.71 11.02
CA LEU A 41 1.17 -2.38 11.49
C LEU A 41 1.40 -2.22 13.01
N ARG A 42 1.12 -3.25 13.82
CA ARG A 42 1.31 -3.23 15.27
C ARG A 42 2.77 -3.00 15.64
N VAL A 43 3.67 -3.77 15.03
CA VAL A 43 5.11 -3.70 15.34
C VAL A 43 5.80 -2.47 14.74
N LEU A 44 5.15 -1.74 13.82
CA LEU A 44 5.67 -0.48 13.31
C LEU A 44 5.48 0.66 14.33
N LYS A 45 6.47 1.56 14.39
CA LYS A 45 6.38 2.83 15.12
C LYS A 45 5.42 3.80 14.44
N PRO A 46 4.85 4.79 15.14
CA PRO A 46 4.09 5.87 14.50
C PRO A 46 4.94 6.58 13.44
N GLY A 47 4.46 6.64 12.20
CA GLY A 47 5.23 7.14 11.05
C GLY A 47 6.18 6.12 10.41
N GLY A 48 6.28 4.90 10.95
CA GLY A 48 7.05 3.81 10.36
C GLY A 48 6.44 3.29 9.06
N GLN A 49 7.26 2.67 8.23
CA GLN A 49 6.92 2.29 6.85
C GLN A 49 6.89 0.77 6.66
N VAL A 50 5.93 0.29 5.87
CA VAL A 50 5.94 -1.07 5.31
C VAL A 50 6.32 -1.05 3.83
N LEU A 51 7.06 -2.06 3.38
CA LEU A 51 7.28 -2.35 1.96
C LEU A 51 7.02 -3.84 1.68
N CYS A 52 6.01 -4.12 0.88
CA CYS A 52 5.66 -5.46 0.43
C CYS A 52 5.98 -5.61 -1.06
N LEU A 53 6.79 -6.58 -1.43
CA LEU A 53 7.00 -6.98 -2.83
C LEU A 53 6.33 -8.32 -3.05
N GLU A 54 5.35 -8.39 -3.96
CA GLU A 54 4.60 -9.63 -4.17
C GLU A 54 4.25 -9.86 -5.65
N THR A 55 3.89 -11.09 -5.98
CA THR A 55 3.35 -11.45 -7.29
C THR A 55 2.07 -10.67 -7.57
N SER A 56 1.92 -10.23 -8.81
CA SER A 56 0.76 -9.48 -9.29
C SER A 56 0.41 -9.94 -10.70
N HIS A 57 -0.69 -9.41 -11.22
CA HIS A 57 -1.21 -9.76 -12.54
C HIS A 57 -0.81 -8.72 -13.59
N PRO A 58 -0.24 -9.14 -14.74
CA PRO A 58 -0.03 -8.26 -15.88
C PRO A 58 -1.35 -7.66 -16.38
N GLU A 59 -1.41 -6.34 -16.46
CA GLU A 59 -2.59 -5.61 -16.97
C GLU A 59 -2.44 -5.21 -18.44
N ASN A 60 -1.21 -5.20 -18.96
CA ASN A 60 -0.95 -4.82 -20.35
C ASN A 60 -1.49 -5.91 -21.30
N VAL A 61 -2.42 -5.51 -22.17
CA VAL A 61 -3.10 -6.38 -23.16
C VAL A 61 -2.13 -7.09 -24.12
N LEU A 62 -0.96 -6.51 -24.39
CA LEU A 62 0.08 -7.12 -25.22
C LEU A 62 0.92 -8.15 -24.44
N PHE A 63 1.16 -7.89 -23.16
CA PHE A 63 2.04 -8.71 -22.33
C PHE A 63 1.31 -9.89 -21.66
N LYS A 64 0.02 -9.72 -21.36
CA LYS A 64 -0.85 -10.71 -20.74
C LYS A 64 -0.91 -12.05 -21.49
N PRO A 65 -1.12 -12.11 -22.83
CA PRO A 65 -1.15 -13.38 -23.54
C PRO A 65 0.22 -14.08 -23.56
N PHE A 66 1.30 -13.33 -23.74
CA PHE A 66 2.66 -13.89 -23.71
C PHE A 66 3.00 -14.47 -22.33
N TYR A 67 2.71 -13.72 -21.27
CA TYR A 67 2.89 -14.15 -19.89
C TYR A 67 2.07 -15.42 -19.58
N SER A 68 0.80 -15.44 -19.99
CA SER A 68 -0.08 -16.61 -19.82
C SER A 68 0.45 -17.84 -20.55
N VAL A 69 0.90 -17.71 -21.80
CA VAL A 69 1.49 -18.82 -22.57
C VAL A 69 2.78 -19.31 -21.93
N TYR A 70 3.67 -18.40 -21.54
CA TYR A 70 4.93 -18.76 -20.89
C TYR A 70 4.69 -19.55 -19.59
N PHE A 71 3.83 -19.06 -18.70
CA PHE A 71 3.54 -19.72 -17.42
C PHE A 71 2.75 -21.02 -17.58
N LYS A 72 1.82 -21.12 -18.53
CA LYS A 72 1.01 -22.34 -18.73
C LYS A 72 1.71 -23.43 -19.53
N GLN A 73 2.59 -23.06 -20.45
CA GLN A 73 3.12 -23.98 -21.46
C GLN A 73 4.63 -24.17 -21.37
N VAL A 74 5.38 -23.11 -21.10
CA VAL A 74 6.85 -23.18 -21.10
C VAL A 74 7.36 -23.59 -19.73
N MET A 75 6.91 -22.92 -18.68
CA MET A 75 7.43 -23.12 -17.33
C MET A 75 7.18 -24.52 -16.73
N PRO A 76 6.00 -25.16 -16.91
CA PRO A 76 5.77 -26.53 -16.41
C PRO A 76 6.62 -27.57 -17.13
N ARG A 77 6.92 -27.34 -18.42
CA ARG A 77 7.80 -28.21 -19.22
C ARG A 77 9.25 -28.07 -18.77
N LEU A 78 9.70 -26.83 -18.53
CA LEU A 78 11.03 -26.56 -18.00
C LEU A 78 11.20 -27.10 -16.56
N GLY A 79 10.21 -26.90 -15.70
CA GLY A 79 10.21 -27.43 -14.33
C GLY A 79 10.23 -28.96 -14.29
N ARG A 80 9.48 -29.63 -15.18
CA ARG A 80 9.55 -31.10 -15.33
C ARG A 80 10.94 -31.58 -15.77
N TRP A 81 11.64 -30.78 -16.59
CA TRP A 81 12.96 -31.13 -17.10
C TRP A 81 14.07 -30.90 -16.06
N VAL A 82 13.97 -29.87 -15.23
CA VAL A 82 15.01 -29.48 -14.25
C VAL A 82 14.79 -30.09 -12.86
N ALA A 83 13.55 -30.11 -12.35
CA ALA A 83 13.25 -30.44 -10.96
C ALA A 83 12.63 -31.83 -10.76
N GLY A 84 12.30 -32.57 -11.82
CA GLY A 84 11.67 -33.90 -11.73
C GLY A 84 10.22 -33.91 -11.20
N SER A 85 9.72 -32.79 -10.66
CA SER A 85 8.36 -32.63 -10.14
C SER A 85 7.69 -31.39 -10.74
N GLY A 86 6.55 -31.59 -11.40
CA GLY A 86 5.71 -30.49 -11.91
C GLY A 86 4.77 -29.88 -10.87
N LYS A 87 4.69 -30.47 -9.66
CA LYS A 87 3.69 -30.13 -8.64
C LYS A 87 4.03 -28.83 -7.88
N GLU A 88 5.29 -28.57 -7.52
CA GLU A 88 5.67 -27.31 -6.84
C GLU A 88 5.43 -26.10 -7.76
N TYR A 89 5.69 -26.27 -9.06
CA TYR A 89 5.45 -25.21 -10.05
C TYR A 89 3.96 -24.97 -10.33
N GLN A 90 3.12 -26.01 -10.24
CA GLN A 90 1.67 -25.85 -10.32
C GLN A 90 1.13 -25.04 -9.12
N TRP A 91 1.60 -25.34 -7.91
CA TRP A 91 1.26 -24.56 -6.71
C TRP A 91 1.74 -23.10 -6.78
N LEU A 92 2.91 -22.84 -7.37
CA LEU A 92 3.39 -21.48 -7.63
C LEU A 92 2.43 -20.69 -8.54
N TYR A 93 1.93 -21.34 -9.59
CA TYR A 93 0.96 -20.76 -10.50
C TYR A 93 -0.40 -20.53 -9.83
N ASP A 94 -0.90 -21.54 -9.12
CA ASP A 94 -2.22 -21.49 -8.49
C ASP A 94 -2.26 -20.44 -7.36
N SER A 95 -1.23 -20.38 -6.52
CA SER A 95 -1.10 -19.36 -5.45
C SER A 95 -1.00 -17.94 -6.02
N THR A 96 -0.32 -17.77 -7.15
CA THR A 96 -0.24 -16.46 -7.84
C THR A 96 -1.58 -16.07 -8.46
N ALA A 97 -2.33 -17.04 -9.01
CA ALA A 97 -3.61 -16.80 -9.68
C ALA A 97 -4.73 -16.43 -8.69
N THR A 98 -4.70 -16.92 -7.46
CA THR A 98 -5.70 -16.61 -6.42
C THR A 98 -5.36 -15.39 -5.60
N PHE A 99 -4.12 -14.89 -5.67
CA PHE A 99 -3.69 -13.74 -4.87
C PHE A 99 -4.23 -12.42 -5.45
N PRO A 100 -4.53 -11.41 -4.61
CA PRO A 100 -5.08 -10.14 -5.05
C PRO A 100 -4.26 -9.46 -6.14
N LYS A 101 -4.95 -8.71 -7.00
CA LYS A 101 -4.29 -7.77 -7.91
C LYS A 101 -3.69 -6.61 -7.11
N LYS A 102 -2.73 -5.91 -7.69
CA LYS A 102 -2.07 -4.76 -7.03
C LYS A 102 -3.04 -3.74 -6.42
N LYS A 103 -4.17 -3.43 -7.08
CA LYS A 103 -5.14 -2.47 -6.53
C LYS A 103 -5.83 -3.01 -5.28
N GLU A 104 -6.28 -4.25 -5.33
CA GLU A 104 -6.95 -4.93 -4.23
C GLU A 104 -6.01 -5.15 -3.03
N LEU A 105 -4.74 -5.48 -3.28
CA LEU A 105 -3.75 -5.55 -2.21
C LEU A 105 -3.51 -4.17 -1.56
N ALA A 106 -3.55 -3.08 -2.33
CA ALA A 106 -3.48 -1.74 -1.77
C ALA A 106 -4.71 -1.40 -0.91
N GLU A 107 -5.89 -1.86 -1.31
CA GLU A 107 -7.11 -1.75 -0.50
C GLU A 107 -6.95 -2.51 0.83
N TRP A 108 -6.35 -3.71 0.82
CA TRP A 108 -6.07 -4.45 2.07
C TRP A 108 -5.11 -3.70 3.01
N PHE A 109 -4.14 -2.97 2.47
CA PHE A 109 -3.27 -2.10 3.28
C PHE A 109 -4.09 -0.99 3.95
N VAL A 110 -4.97 -0.33 3.20
CA VAL A 110 -5.85 0.72 3.75
C VAL A 110 -6.77 0.14 4.82
N ASP A 111 -7.42 -0.98 4.56
CA ASP A 111 -8.31 -1.67 5.49
C ASP A 111 -7.59 -2.12 6.78
N SER A 112 -6.30 -2.45 6.67
CA SER A 112 -5.48 -2.84 7.83
C SER A 112 -5.05 -1.64 8.68
N GLY A 113 -5.24 -0.40 8.20
CA GLY A 113 -4.95 0.84 8.95
C GLY A 113 -3.73 1.62 8.46
N PHE A 114 -3.10 1.23 7.35
CA PHE A 114 -2.01 2.00 6.74
C PHE A 114 -2.52 3.29 6.09
N VAL A 115 -1.68 4.32 6.09
CA VAL A 115 -1.92 5.61 5.41
C VAL A 115 -0.89 5.85 4.32
N ASP A 116 -1.19 6.79 3.41
CA ASP A 116 -0.32 7.14 2.27
C ASP A 116 0.08 5.89 1.44
N VAL A 117 -0.89 4.98 1.24
CA VAL A 117 -0.67 3.70 0.55
C VAL A 117 -0.49 3.92 -0.94
N ASN A 118 0.59 3.35 -1.47
CA ASN A 118 0.96 3.43 -2.88
C ASN A 118 1.46 2.08 -3.38
N TYR A 119 1.44 1.88 -4.69
CA TYR A 119 1.98 0.68 -5.32
C TYR A 119 2.60 0.97 -6.68
N ARG A 120 3.52 0.10 -7.11
CA ARG A 120 4.17 0.16 -8.42
C ARG A 120 4.32 -1.23 -9.03
N SER A 121 4.00 -1.36 -10.31
CA SER A 121 4.20 -2.60 -11.07
C SER A 121 5.66 -2.77 -11.51
N TYR A 122 6.12 -4.01 -11.49
CA TYR A 122 7.41 -4.48 -11.99
C TYR A 122 7.22 -5.62 -12.98
N ALA A 123 8.23 -5.90 -13.80
CA ALA A 123 8.24 -7.02 -14.75
C ALA A 123 6.96 -7.13 -15.61
N GLY A 124 6.54 -6.01 -16.20
CA GLY A 124 5.32 -5.97 -17.02
C GLY A 124 4.00 -6.18 -16.25
N GLY A 125 4.03 -6.11 -14.91
CA GLY A 125 2.89 -6.32 -14.02
C GLY A 125 2.84 -7.68 -13.33
N ALA A 126 3.82 -8.57 -13.61
CA ALA A 126 3.96 -9.87 -12.95
C ALA A 126 4.28 -9.76 -11.46
N ALA A 127 4.84 -8.64 -11.04
CA ALA A 127 5.08 -8.32 -9.63
C ALA A 127 4.65 -6.89 -9.35
N ALA A 128 4.33 -6.60 -8.10
CA ALA A 128 4.05 -5.26 -7.62
C ALA A 128 4.69 -5.04 -6.25
N GLY A 129 5.22 -3.84 -6.06
CA GLY A 129 5.63 -3.35 -4.75
C GLY A 129 4.57 -2.44 -4.18
N HIS A 130 4.25 -2.61 -2.91
CA HIS A 130 3.28 -1.84 -2.14
C HIS A 130 3.97 -1.24 -0.94
N TRP A 131 3.68 0.01 -0.63
CA TRP A 131 4.18 0.64 0.57
C TRP A 131 3.14 1.55 1.18
N GLY A 132 3.26 1.75 2.49
CA GLY A 132 2.37 2.59 3.27
C GLY A 132 3.00 2.86 4.63
N PHE A 133 2.34 3.68 5.43
CA PHE A 133 2.88 4.16 6.69
C PHE A 133 1.90 3.89 7.84
N LYS A 134 2.42 3.61 9.04
CA LYS A 134 1.63 3.71 10.26
C LYS A 134 1.35 5.18 10.53
N ARG A 135 0.11 5.51 10.88
CA ARG A 135 -0.30 6.89 11.16
C ARG A 135 0.59 7.52 12.24
N SER A 136 1.17 8.68 11.96
CA SER A 136 1.91 9.47 12.95
C SER A 136 0.96 10.42 13.70
N VAL A 137 0.95 10.32 15.03
CA VAL A 137 0.16 11.21 15.90
C VAL A 137 0.65 12.66 15.79
N LEU A 138 1.97 12.87 15.74
CA LEU A 138 2.56 14.21 15.60
C LEU A 138 2.19 14.88 14.27
N ARG A 139 2.31 14.15 13.15
CA ARG A 139 1.93 14.67 11.82
C ARG A 139 0.45 15.03 11.77
N MET A 140 -0.41 14.25 12.43
CA MET A 140 -1.84 14.53 12.53
C MET A 140 -2.13 15.81 13.34
N GLN A 141 -1.50 15.99 14.50
CA GLN A 141 -1.66 17.20 15.32
C GLN A 141 -1.24 18.46 14.56
N SER A 142 -0.09 18.41 13.86
CA SER A 142 0.37 19.51 13.02
C SER A 142 -0.62 19.84 11.89
N MET A 143 -1.13 18.81 11.19
CA MET A 143 -2.11 19.01 10.11
C MET A 143 -3.44 19.56 10.61
N ASN A 144 -3.92 19.11 11.78
CA ASN A 144 -5.15 19.62 12.38
C ASN A 144 -4.99 21.09 12.77
N LYS A 145 -3.86 21.45 13.40
CA LYS A 145 -3.54 22.84 13.73
C LYS A 145 -3.48 23.72 12.47
N LEU A 146 -2.87 23.23 11.39
CA LEU A 146 -2.79 23.95 10.12
C LEU A 146 -4.17 24.17 9.49
N LYS A 147 -5.03 23.13 9.50
CA LYS A 147 -6.42 23.25 9.04
C LYS A 147 -7.18 24.30 9.84
N THR A 148 -7.05 24.30 11.17
CA THR A 148 -7.69 25.31 12.03
C THR A 148 -7.21 26.72 11.68
N ILE A 149 -5.91 26.92 11.48
CA ILE A 149 -5.36 28.22 11.08
C ILE A 149 -5.91 28.66 9.72
N LEU A 150 -5.97 27.76 8.73
CA LEU A 150 -6.51 28.08 7.41
C LEU A 150 -8.01 28.42 7.46
N GLU A 151 -8.79 27.73 8.29
CA GLU A 151 -10.20 28.08 8.52
C GLU A 151 -10.35 29.44 9.23
N MET A 152 -9.48 29.76 10.19
CA MET A 152 -9.45 31.09 10.82
C MET A 152 -9.12 32.19 9.81
N ILE A 153 -8.14 31.98 8.93
CA ILE A 153 -7.79 32.94 7.86
C ILE A 153 -8.97 33.12 6.90
N LYS A 154 -9.64 32.03 6.48
CA LYS A 154 -10.84 32.13 5.64
C LYS A 154 -11.97 32.89 6.35
N PHE A 155 -12.15 32.67 7.65
CA PHE A 155 -13.14 33.37 8.46
C PHE A 155 -12.84 34.86 8.55
N GLU A 156 -11.58 35.24 8.83
CA GLU A 156 -11.17 36.65 8.83
C GLU A 156 -11.38 37.31 7.48
N HIS A 157 -10.98 36.69 6.36
CA HIS A 157 -11.26 37.24 5.04
C HIS A 157 -12.78 37.35 4.75
N THR A 158 -13.58 36.39 5.20
CA THR A 158 -15.03 36.41 4.99
C THR A 158 -15.70 37.52 5.82
N VAL A 159 -15.31 37.70 7.08
CA VAL A 159 -15.92 38.68 7.98
C VAL A 159 -15.38 40.08 7.75
N PHE A 160 -14.08 40.23 7.49
CA PHE A 160 -13.44 41.54 7.40
C PHE A 160 -13.22 42.02 5.97
N ALA A 161 -13.15 41.17 4.94
CA ALA A 161 -12.92 41.64 3.57
C ALA A 161 -14.21 41.82 2.75
N LEU A 162 -15.24 40.97 2.94
CA LEU A 162 -16.50 41.11 2.21
C LEU A 162 -17.25 42.43 2.50
N PRO A 163 -17.36 42.91 3.75
CA PRO A 163 -18.08 44.16 4.02
C PRO A 163 -17.41 45.38 3.37
N PHE A 164 -16.08 45.41 3.31
CA PHE A 164 -15.34 46.50 2.67
C PHE A 164 -15.42 46.43 1.14
N ALA A 165 -15.44 45.24 0.55
CA ALA A 165 -15.70 45.07 -0.88
C ALA A 165 -17.12 45.52 -1.27
N PHE A 166 -18.12 45.23 -0.43
CA PHE A 166 -19.49 45.72 -0.61
C PHE A 166 -19.61 47.23 -0.45
N LEU A 167 -18.93 47.82 0.54
CA LEU A 167 -18.92 49.26 0.75
C LEU A 167 -18.24 50.00 -0.42
N GLY A 168 -17.15 49.44 -0.97
CA GLY A 168 -16.48 49.96 -2.15
C GLY A 168 -17.35 49.91 -3.41
N ALA A 169 -18.14 48.86 -3.61
CA ALA A 169 -19.07 48.76 -4.72
C ALA A 169 -20.25 49.76 -4.62
N ILE A 170 -20.74 50.04 -3.41
CA ILE A 170 -21.80 51.02 -3.16
C ILE A 170 -21.30 52.46 -3.36
N LEU A 171 -20.09 52.77 -2.86
CA LEU A 171 -19.49 54.10 -2.99
C LEU A 171 -18.94 54.39 -4.39
N GLY A 172 -18.51 53.37 -5.15
CA GLY A 172 -18.04 53.51 -6.53
C GLY A 172 -19.13 53.75 -7.58
N SER A 173 -20.42 53.68 -7.21
CA SER A 173 -21.55 53.89 -8.13
C SER A 173 -22.06 55.35 -8.16
N PHE A 174 -21.34 56.29 -7.55
CA PHE A 174 -21.68 57.72 -7.48
C PHE A 174 -20.71 58.66 -8.23
N CYS A 175 -19.90 58.13 -9.15
CA CYS A 175 -19.12 58.93 -10.11
C CYS A 175 -19.54 58.65 -11.54
#